data_AF-A0A970BBN9-F1
#
_entry.id   AF-A0A970BBN9-F1
#
_cell.length_a   1.000
_cell.length_b   1.000
_cell.length_c   1.000
_cell.angle_alpha   90.00
_cell.angle_beta   90.00
_cell.angle_gamma   90.00
#
_symmetry.space_group_name_H-M   'P 1'
#
loop_
_entity.id
_entity.type
_entity.pdbx_description
1 polymer ?
#
loop_
_entity_poly.entity_id
_entity_poly.type
_entity_poly.pdbx_seq_one_letter_code
_entity_poly.pdbx_strand_id
1 'polypeptide(L)'
;MRKLLFFISFFIIVFQLFADGVEFTATAPNEVEVGEQFYLRYTLNKRANPNLPNLTGLKVVGGPSISTSTSTQIYNGQMTHTSTFSYTYVIQAISEGAFTIPPASINLGGENYSSNSLSINVLAAGSKPRQQQPTQQRRQRHHDPFSDPFFNRQPAQPQALSKDDIFIRTELDRTNIYQGERITATVKIFTRIDLLGFEDLNIPGYDGFWAQDVDIPNQIQFQNTTVNGANYRMGVLRKTVLFPQRSGKLTIKGVGADVVVRQRVPG
;
A
#
# COMPACT_ATOMS: atom_id res chain seq x y z
N MET A 1 -68.09 -4.17 -14.74
CA MET A 1 -67.12 -5.10 -14.12
C MET A 1 -65.91 -5.24 -15.02
N ARG A 2 -64.72 -4.81 -14.59
CA ARG A 2 -63.42 -5.29 -15.12
C ARG A 2 -62.34 -4.80 -14.17
N LYS A 3 -61.85 -5.70 -13.31
CA LYS A 3 -60.75 -5.43 -12.37
C LYS A 3 -59.44 -5.60 -13.14
N LEU A 4 -58.62 -4.55 -13.21
CA LEU A 4 -57.26 -4.64 -13.74
C LEU A 4 -56.32 -4.95 -12.58
N LEU A 5 -55.84 -6.19 -12.51
CA LEU A 5 -54.84 -6.65 -11.53
C LEU A 5 -53.45 -6.15 -11.98
N PHE A 6 -52.85 -5.25 -11.21
CA PHE A 6 -51.44 -4.88 -11.39
C PHE A 6 -50.55 -5.93 -10.69
N PHE A 7 -49.88 -6.75 -11.50
CA PHE A 7 -48.81 -7.64 -11.05
C PHE A 7 -47.53 -6.80 -10.87
N ILE A 8 -47.17 -6.48 -9.63
CA ILE A 8 -45.88 -5.85 -9.33
C ILE A 8 -44.82 -6.94 -9.44
N SER A 9 -44.15 -7.00 -10.59
CA SER A 9 -42.96 -7.82 -10.82
C SER A 9 -41.81 -7.24 -10.01
N PHE A 10 -41.42 -7.93 -8.94
CA PHE A 10 -40.22 -7.64 -8.16
C PHE A 10 -38.98 -7.93 -9.02
N PHE A 11 -38.44 -6.89 -9.67
CA PHE A 11 -37.18 -6.97 -10.40
C PHE A 11 -36.04 -7.05 -9.38
N ILE A 12 -35.58 -8.28 -9.08
CA ILE A 12 -34.36 -8.52 -8.32
C ILE A 12 -33.19 -8.02 -9.18
N ILE A 13 -32.72 -6.81 -8.88
CA ILE A 13 -31.43 -6.32 -9.36
C ILE A 13 -30.37 -7.18 -8.68
N VAL A 14 -29.91 -8.22 -9.38
CA VAL A 14 -28.71 -8.96 -9.00
C VAL A 14 -27.54 -8.00 -9.20
N PHE A 15 -27.10 -7.35 -8.12
CA PHE A 15 -25.81 -6.68 -8.06
C PHE A 15 -24.74 -7.75 -8.24
N GLN A 16 -24.25 -7.90 -9.47
CA GLN A 16 -23.00 -8.61 -9.73
C GLN A 16 -21.89 -7.78 -9.07
N LEU A 17 -21.50 -8.18 -7.87
CA LEU A 17 -20.28 -7.70 -7.25
C LEU A 17 -19.13 -8.25 -8.09
N PHE A 18 -18.57 -7.44 -8.99
CA PHE A 18 -17.29 -7.74 -9.59
C PHE A 18 -16.28 -7.81 -8.44
N ALA A 19 -15.78 -9.02 -8.18
CA ALA A 19 -14.67 -9.21 -7.26
C ALA A 19 -13.47 -8.44 -7.83
N ASP A 20 -12.94 -7.54 -7.00
CA ASP A 20 -11.65 -6.89 -7.18
C ASP A 20 -10.60 -7.99 -7.44
N GLY A 21 -10.04 -8.04 -8.66
CA GLY A 21 -9.27 -9.19 -9.15
C GLY A 21 -8.09 -9.53 -8.24
N VAL A 22 -7.97 -10.79 -7.82
CA VAL A 22 -6.85 -11.23 -6.97
C VAL A 22 -5.58 -11.26 -7.79
N GLU A 23 -4.60 -10.45 -7.40
CA GLU A 23 -3.25 -10.47 -7.93
C GLU A 23 -2.37 -11.31 -7.01
N PHE A 24 -1.73 -12.34 -7.57
CA PHE A 24 -0.83 -13.22 -6.85
C PHE A 24 0.36 -13.57 -7.75
N THR A 25 1.55 -13.08 -7.41
CA THR A 25 2.75 -13.23 -8.25
C THR A 25 3.95 -13.72 -7.45
N ALA A 26 4.78 -14.55 -8.06
CA ALA A 26 6.05 -15.02 -7.53
C ALA A 26 7.22 -14.36 -8.28
N THR A 27 8.29 -14.04 -7.56
CA THR A 27 9.53 -13.46 -8.12
C THR A 27 10.76 -14.08 -7.45
N ALA A 28 11.78 -14.38 -8.26
CA ALA A 28 13.10 -14.85 -7.84
C ALA A 28 14.12 -14.58 -8.95
N PRO A 29 15.44 -14.65 -8.68
CA PRO A 29 16.45 -14.66 -9.73
C PRO A 29 16.24 -15.84 -10.68
N ASN A 30 16.57 -15.62 -11.96
CA ASN A 30 16.55 -16.67 -12.99
C ASN A 30 17.80 -17.56 -12.95
N GLU A 31 18.88 -17.13 -12.29
CA GLU A 31 20.15 -17.86 -12.25
C GLU A 31 20.87 -17.72 -10.90
N VAL A 32 21.26 -18.86 -10.32
CA VAL A 32 21.94 -18.95 -9.01
C VAL A 32 23.04 -20.00 -9.06
N GLU A 33 24.01 -19.96 -8.14
CA GLU A 33 25.00 -21.01 -7.99
C GLU A 33 24.60 -22.04 -6.93
N VAL A 34 25.12 -23.27 -7.03
CA VAL A 34 24.98 -24.26 -5.96
C VAL A 34 25.53 -23.69 -4.64
N GLY A 35 24.72 -23.81 -3.59
CA GLY A 35 25.02 -23.28 -2.26
C GLY A 35 24.64 -21.81 -2.06
N GLU A 36 24.37 -21.05 -3.14
CA GLU A 36 23.91 -19.67 -3.07
C GLU A 36 22.53 -19.58 -2.39
N GLN A 37 22.38 -18.57 -1.54
CA GLN A 37 21.09 -18.22 -0.95
C GLN A 37 20.47 -17.06 -1.73
N PHE A 38 19.20 -17.20 -2.08
CA PHE A 38 18.44 -16.18 -2.78
C PHE A 38 17.04 -16.02 -2.21
N TYR A 39 16.38 -14.93 -2.58
CA TYR A 39 15.03 -14.63 -2.12
C TYR A 39 13.97 -15.08 -3.12
N LEU A 40 13.03 -15.89 -2.66
CA LEU A 40 11.77 -16.18 -3.33
C LEU A 40 10.68 -15.34 -2.70
N ARG A 41 10.12 -14.39 -3.45
CA ARG A 41 9.10 -13.46 -2.96
C ARG A 41 7.76 -13.69 -3.65
N TYR A 42 6.73 -13.91 -2.85
CA TYR A 42 5.34 -13.91 -3.28
C TYR A 42 4.68 -12.59 -2.92
N THR A 43 3.94 -11.99 -3.85
CA THR A 43 3.25 -10.71 -3.70
C THR A 43 1.77 -10.87 -3.96
N LEU A 44 0.94 -10.35 -3.07
CA LEU A 44 -0.52 -10.45 -3.11
C LEU A 44 -1.20 -9.11 -2.90
N ASN A 45 -2.28 -8.83 -3.61
CA ASN A 45 -3.12 -7.65 -3.34
C ASN A 45 -4.21 -7.90 -2.26
N LYS A 46 -4.33 -9.13 -1.77
CA LYS A 46 -5.20 -9.55 -0.67
C LYS A 46 -4.40 -10.32 0.37
N ARG A 47 -4.79 -10.20 1.64
CA ARG A 47 -4.13 -10.91 2.74
C ARG A 47 -4.49 -12.40 2.71
N ALA A 48 -3.51 -13.25 2.43
CA ALA A 48 -3.61 -14.71 2.55
C ALA A 48 -2.23 -15.31 2.76
N ASN A 49 -2.14 -16.46 3.42
CA ASN A 49 -0.88 -17.17 3.59
C ASN A 49 -0.65 -18.10 2.38
N PRO A 50 0.44 -17.90 1.59
CA PRO A 50 0.76 -18.78 0.47
C PRO A 50 1.13 -20.18 0.95
N ASN A 51 0.50 -21.19 0.35
CA ASN A 51 0.92 -22.58 0.46
C ASN A 51 2.04 -22.81 -0.55
N LEU A 52 3.23 -23.15 -0.04
CA LEU A 52 4.39 -23.39 -0.89
C LEU A 52 4.22 -24.69 -1.67
N PRO A 53 4.57 -24.70 -2.97
CA PRO A 53 4.65 -25.92 -3.74
C PRO A 53 5.90 -26.71 -3.33
N ASN A 54 6.01 -27.94 -3.82
CA ASN A 54 7.25 -28.68 -3.68
C ASN A 54 8.37 -28.00 -4.48
N LEU A 55 9.49 -27.70 -3.81
CA LEU A 55 10.65 -27.05 -4.40
C LEU A 55 11.76 -28.09 -4.64
N THR A 56 11.67 -28.83 -5.74
CA THR A 56 12.69 -29.82 -6.09
C THR A 56 14.05 -29.15 -6.35
N GLY A 57 15.13 -29.68 -5.76
CA GLY A 57 16.49 -29.14 -5.92
C GLY A 57 16.79 -27.85 -5.14
N LEU A 58 15.79 -27.32 -4.43
CA LEU A 58 15.84 -26.05 -3.70
C LEU A 58 15.38 -26.27 -2.25
N LYS A 59 16.12 -25.71 -1.29
CA LYS A 59 15.78 -25.84 0.13
C LYS A 59 15.34 -24.51 0.70
N VAL A 60 14.19 -24.48 1.36
CA VAL A 60 13.82 -23.35 2.22
C VAL A 60 14.72 -23.37 3.45
N VAL A 61 15.50 -22.31 3.65
CA VAL A 61 16.43 -22.16 4.79
C VAL A 61 16.03 -21.04 5.73
N GLY A 62 15.01 -20.25 5.38
CA GLY A 62 14.45 -19.22 6.25
C GLY A 62 13.17 -18.59 5.70
N GLY A 63 12.45 -17.88 6.56
CA GLY A 63 11.19 -17.19 6.24
C GLY A 63 9.93 -18.02 6.54
N PRO A 64 8.74 -17.50 6.17
CA PRO A 64 8.55 -16.24 5.45
C PRO A 64 8.82 -15.02 6.33
N SER A 65 9.58 -14.05 5.80
CA SER A 65 9.51 -12.68 6.26
C SER A 65 8.34 -11.98 5.54
N ILE A 66 7.42 -11.40 6.31
CA ILE A 66 6.20 -10.80 5.78
C ILE A 66 6.33 -9.28 5.84
N SER A 67 6.05 -8.61 4.72
CA SER A 67 5.93 -7.16 4.65
C SER A 67 4.61 -6.75 3.98
N THR A 68 4.13 -5.55 4.31
CA THR A 68 2.94 -4.99 3.68
C THR A 68 3.20 -3.55 3.29
N SER A 69 2.83 -3.19 2.07
CA SER A 69 2.74 -1.82 1.60
C SER A 69 1.29 -1.52 1.28
N THR A 70 0.75 -0.43 1.82
CA THR A 70 -0.59 0.01 1.44
C THR A 70 -0.47 1.38 0.79
N SER A 71 -0.94 1.46 -0.46
CA SER A 71 -1.21 2.71 -1.14
C SER A 71 -2.67 3.08 -0.92
N THR A 72 -2.91 4.28 -0.42
CA THR A 72 -4.25 4.82 -0.19
C THR A 72 -4.48 5.98 -1.13
N GLN A 73 -5.43 5.81 -2.04
CA GLN A 73 -5.92 6.88 -2.90
C GLN A 73 -7.15 7.49 -2.25
N ILE A 74 -7.08 8.77 -1.92
CA ILE A 74 -8.23 9.54 -1.45
C ILE A 74 -8.72 10.35 -2.64
N TYR A 75 -10.03 10.43 -2.91
CA TYR A 75 -10.60 11.37 -3.87
C TYR A 75 -11.99 11.80 -3.38
N ASN A 76 -12.21 13.10 -3.17
CA ASN A 76 -13.48 13.63 -2.64
C ASN A 76 -13.95 12.97 -1.32
N GLY A 77 -13.02 12.54 -0.46
CA GLY A 77 -13.35 11.82 0.79
C GLY A 77 -13.79 10.37 0.60
N GLN A 78 -13.93 9.91 -0.64
CA GLN A 78 -13.93 8.48 -0.95
C GLN A 78 -12.49 7.99 -0.95
N MET A 79 -12.29 6.80 -0.43
CA MET A 79 -10.97 6.24 -0.20
C MET A 79 -10.93 4.86 -0.82
N THR A 80 -9.94 4.64 -1.68
CA THR A 80 -9.59 3.36 -2.28
C THR A 80 -8.25 2.94 -1.71
N HIS A 81 -8.16 1.70 -1.23
CA HIS A 81 -6.93 1.15 -0.68
C HIS A 81 -6.46 0.00 -1.56
N THR A 82 -5.18 0.04 -1.95
CA THR A 82 -4.49 -1.10 -2.53
C THR A 82 -3.43 -1.56 -1.55
N SER A 83 -3.65 -2.73 -0.94
CA SER A 83 -2.69 -3.34 -0.02
C SER A 83 -1.92 -4.43 -0.74
N THR A 84 -0.60 -4.35 -0.69
CA THR A 84 0.32 -5.34 -1.25
C THR A 84 1.02 -6.07 -0.11
N PHE A 85 0.79 -7.37 0.01
CA PHE A 85 1.41 -8.26 0.98
C PHE A 85 2.55 -9.02 0.30
N SER A 86 3.76 -8.94 0.83
CA SER A 86 4.93 -9.66 0.33
C SER A 86 5.41 -10.70 1.33
N TYR A 87 5.54 -11.94 0.89
CA TYR A 87 6.01 -13.10 1.66
C TYR A 87 7.34 -13.55 1.07
N THR A 88 8.43 -13.35 1.81
CA THR A 88 9.80 -13.60 1.32
C THR A 88 10.44 -14.77 2.03
N TYR A 89 10.87 -15.77 1.26
CA TYR A 89 11.57 -16.97 1.73
C TYR A 89 13.03 -16.90 1.31
N VAL A 90 13.91 -17.40 2.17
CA VAL A 90 15.32 -17.63 1.83
C VAL A 90 15.45 -19.04 1.31
N ILE A 91 15.87 -19.18 0.07
CA ILE A 91 16.03 -20.46 -0.62
C ILE A 91 17.52 -20.69 -0.87
N GLN A 92 17.98 -21.92 -0.63
CA GLN A 92 19.31 -22.37 -0.98
C GLN A 92 19.24 -23.37 -2.13
N ALA A 93 20.04 -23.17 -3.17
CA ALA A 93 20.17 -24.14 -4.25
C ALA A 93 21.08 -25.31 -3.82
N ILE A 94 20.60 -26.55 -3.96
CA ILE A 94 21.32 -27.74 -3.46
C ILE A 94 22.08 -28.46 -4.57
N SER A 95 21.58 -28.43 -5.80
CA SER A 95 22.10 -29.19 -6.94
C SER A 95 22.06 -28.37 -8.21
N GLU A 96 23.01 -28.60 -9.12
CA GLU A 96 23.05 -27.99 -10.45
C GLU A 96 21.89 -28.44 -11.33
N GLY A 97 21.47 -27.60 -12.27
CA GLY A 97 20.45 -27.91 -13.27
C GLY A 97 19.37 -26.84 -13.40
N ALA A 98 18.45 -27.05 -14.35
CA ALA A 98 17.30 -26.20 -14.54
C ALA A 98 16.12 -26.69 -13.68
N PHE A 99 15.67 -25.86 -12.76
CA PHE A 99 14.55 -26.13 -11.88
C PHE A 99 13.38 -25.22 -12.20
N THR A 100 12.17 -25.75 -12.04
CA THR A 100 10.94 -24.97 -12.13
C THR A 100 10.32 -24.92 -10.75
N ILE A 101 10.08 -23.71 -10.24
CA ILE A 101 9.24 -23.46 -9.08
C ILE A 101 7.80 -23.44 -9.58
N PRO A 102 6.95 -24.41 -9.18
CA PRO A 102 5.54 -24.40 -9.55
C PRO A 102 4.81 -23.20 -8.95
N PRO A 103 3.60 -22.89 -9.40
CA PRO A 103 2.72 -21.93 -8.72
C PRO A 103 2.51 -22.29 -7.25
N ALA A 104 2.61 -21.30 -6.36
CA ALA A 104 2.06 -21.40 -5.02
C ALA A 104 0.54 -21.23 -5.06
N SER A 105 -0.16 -21.70 -4.02
CA SER A 105 -1.62 -21.58 -3.93
C SER A 105 -2.06 -20.81 -2.68
N ILE A 106 -3.18 -20.12 -2.79
CA ILE A 106 -3.89 -19.51 -1.66
C ILE A 106 -5.37 -19.88 -1.72
N ASN A 107 -6.02 -19.93 -0.56
CA ASN A 107 -7.47 -20.03 -0.47
C ASN A 107 -8.02 -18.70 0.08
N LEU A 108 -8.92 -18.07 -0.68
CA LEU A 108 -9.58 -16.83 -0.32
C LEU A 108 -11.08 -17.01 -0.51
N GLY A 109 -11.84 -16.97 0.58
CA GLY A 109 -13.30 -17.07 0.52
C GLY A 109 -13.82 -18.38 -0.09
N GLY A 110 -13.05 -19.47 -0.01
CA GLY A 110 -13.39 -20.76 -0.61
C GLY A 110 -12.89 -20.96 -2.04
N GLU A 111 -12.40 -19.91 -2.71
CA GLU A 111 -11.78 -19.99 -4.02
C GLU A 111 -10.27 -20.16 -3.92
N ASN A 112 -9.70 -20.97 -4.82
CA ASN A 112 -8.26 -21.19 -4.91
C ASN A 112 -7.66 -20.30 -5.99
N TYR A 113 -6.60 -19.57 -5.64
CA TYR A 113 -5.82 -18.76 -6.56
C TYR A 113 -4.39 -19.28 -6.61
N SER A 114 -3.72 -19.10 -7.75
CA SER A 114 -2.36 -19.58 -7.97
C SER A 114 -1.46 -18.47 -8.50
N SER A 115 -0.18 -18.51 -8.12
CA SER A 115 0.82 -17.60 -8.65
C SER A 115 1.29 -18.00 -10.05
N ASN A 116 2.17 -17.21 -10.66
CA ASN A 116 2.96 -17.69 -11.78
C ASN A 116 4.00 -18.74 -11.35
N SER A 117 4.46 -19.55 -12.31
CA SER A 117 5.65 -20.39 -12.18
C SER A 117 6.93 -19.59 -12.44
N LEU A 118 8.06 -20.07 -11.90
CA LEU A 118 9.38 -19.50 -12.16
C LEU A 118 10.35 -20.58 -12.63
N SER A 119 11.26 -20.22 -13.53
CA SER A 119 12.37 -21.08 -13.94
C SER A 119 13.67 -20.53 -13.38
N ILE A 120 14.47 -21.41 -12.78
CA ILE A 120 15.76 -21.09 -12.16
C ILE A 120 16.82 -22.02 -12.72
N ASN A 121 17.88 -21.45 -13.26
CA ASN A 121 19.05 -22.19 -13.68
C ASN A 121 20.09 -22.18 -12.53
N VAL A 122 20.41 -23.34 -12.00
CA VAL A 122 21.43 -23.50 -10.96
C VAL A 122 22.73 -23.91 -11.62
N LEU A 123 23.71 -23.02 -11.60
CA LEU A 123 25.06 -23.25 -12.11
C LEU A 123 25.97 -23.86 -11.05
N ALA A 124 27.10 -24.41 -11.52
CA ALA A 124 28.19 -24.84 -10.66
C ALA A 124 28.70 -23.70 -9.77
N ALA A 125 29.11 -24.03 -8.56
CA ALA A 125 29.68 -23.04 -7.64
C ALA A 125 30.92 -22.36 -8.25
N GLY A 126 30.98 -21.03 -8.20
CA GLY A 126 32.11 -20.23 -8.71
C GLY A 126 32.12 -19.98 -10.22
N SER A 127 30.99 -20.16 -10.91
CA SER A 127 30.87 -19.95 -12.35
C SER A 127 30.45 -18.52 -12.75
N LYS A 128 29.94 -17.71 -11.82
CA LYS A 128 29.64 -16.29 -12.02
C LYS A 128 30.91 -15.43 -11.89
N PRO A 129 31.14 -14.45 -12.78
CA PRO A 129 32.26 -13.53 -12.66
C PRO A 129 32.16 -12.74 -11.34
N ARG A 130 33.15 -12.93 -10.46
CA ARG A 130 33.23 -12.27 -9.15
C ARG A 130 33.47 -10.77 -9.35
N GLN A 131 32.42 -9.95 -9.31
CA GLN A 131 32.59 -8.51 -9.13
C GLN A 131 33.22 -8.26 -7.76
N GLN A 132 34.45 -7.74 -7.77
CA GLN A 132 35.20 -7.40 -6.57
C GLN A 132 34.53 -6.21 -5.87
N GLN A 133 33.84 -6.46 -4.76
CA GLN A 133 33.51 -5.43 -3.79
C GLN A 133 34.66 -5.24 -2.80
N PRO A 134 35.01 -4.00 -2.40
CA PRO A 134 36.10 -3.75 -1.47
C PRO A 134 35.80 -4.32 -0.07
N THR A 135 36.73 -5.10 0.45
CA THR A 135 36.73 -5.69 1.79
C THR A 135 36.91 -4.61 2.87
N GLN A 136 35.88 -4.36 3.68
CA GLN A 136 36.02 -3.64 4.95
C GLN A 136 36.14 -4.60 6.12
N GLN A 137 37.14 -4.36 6.96
CA GLN A 137 37.60 -5.18 8.08
C GLN A 137 36.52 -5.41 9.15
N ARG A 138 36.34 -6.69 9.50
CA ARG A 138 35.53 -7.16 10.63
C ARG A 138 36.24 -6.93 11.96
N ARG A 139 35.70 -6.04 12.80
CA ARG A 139 35.91 -6.10 14.26
C ARG A 139 34.83 -6.99 14.86
N GLN A 140 35.25 -8.09 15.48
CA GLN A 140 34.40 -9.05 16.17
C GLN A 140 33.74 -8.39 17.39
N ARG A 141 32.41 -8.29 17.39
CA ARG A 141 31.60 -8.29 18.61
C ARG A 141 30.72 -9.53 18.55
N HIS A 142 30.80 -10.37 19.57
CA HIS A 142 29.93 -11.51 19.77
C HIS A 142 28.50 -10.97 19.95
N HIS A 143 27.66 -11.14 18.93
CA HIS A 143 26.23 -10.83 18.98
C HIS A 143 25.50 -12.17 18.95
N ASP A 144 24.85 -12.52 20.05
CA ASP A 144 24.01 -13.72 20.14
C ASP A 144 22.71 -13.46 19.36
N PRO A 145 22.48 -14.12 18.20
CA PRO A 145 21.40 -13.79 17.26
C PRO A 145 19.99 -14.07 17.81
N PHE A 146 19.89 -14.68 18.98
CA PHE A 146 18.62 -15.11 19.58
C PHE A 146 18.17 -14.23 20.76
N SER A 147 18.88 -13.14 21.04
CA SER A 147 18.55 -12.19 22.11
C SER A 147 17.63 -11.06 21.60
N ASP A 148 16.45 -11.41 21.10
CA ASP A 148 15.51 -10.44 20.52
C ASP A 148 14.48 -9.94 21.57
N PRO A 149 14.53 -8.67 22.04
CA PRO A 149 13.67 -8.15 23.11
C PRO A 149 12.19 -7.98 22.69
N PHE A 150 11.82 -8.46 21.51
CA PHE A 150 10.48 -8.36 20.92
C PHE A 150 9.71 -9.68 20.89
N PHE A 151 10.33 -10.79 21.29
CA PHE A 151 9.71 -12.13 21.21
C PHE A 151 8.47 -12.32 22.09
N ASN A 152 8.26 -11.45 23.10
CA ASN A 152 7.19 -11.58 24.09
C ASN A 152 6.11 -10.49 24.04
N ARG A 153 6.05 -9.67 22.98
CA ARG A 153 4.93 -8.73 22.81
C ARG A 153 3.83 -9.42 22.02
N GLN A 154 2.65 -9.54 22.64
CA GLN A 154 1.44 -10.04 21.99
C GLN A 154 1.28 -9.40 20.60
N PRO A 155 1.03 -10.20 19.55
CA PRO A 155 0.80 -9.68 18.22
C PRO A 155 -0.46 -8.80 18.24
N ALA A 156 -0.26 -7.48 18.16
CA ALA A 156 -1.36 -6.55 17.89
C ALA A 156 -1.88 -6.92 16.50
N GLN A 157 -3.16 -7.29 16.41
CA GLN A 157 -3.78 -7.61 15.13
C GLN A 157 -3.49 -6.49 14.12
N PRO A 158 -3.06 -6.82 12.90
CA PRO A 158 -2.88 -5.82 11.85
C PRO A 158 -4.26 -5.29 11.51
N GLN A 159 -4.58 -4.12 12.06
CA GLN A 159 -5.81 -3.42 11.73
C GLN A 159 -5.69 -3.00 10.26
N ALA A 160 -6.63 -3.47 9.44
CA ALA A 160 -6.81 -2.92 8.11
C ALA A 160 -7.01 -1.41 8.25
N LEU A 161 -6.28 -0.64 7.45
CA LEU A 161 -6.42 0.81 7.45
C LEU A 161 -7.88 1.18 7.21
N SER A 162 -8.43 1.99 8.10
CA SER A 162 -9.77 2.55 7.97
C SER A 162 -9.72 3.96 7.37
N LYS A 163 -10.86 4.41 6.85
CA LYS A 163 -11.09 5.83 6.48
C LYS A 163 -10.88 6.79 7.65
N ASP A 164 -10.93 6.29 8.86
CA ASP A 164 -10.70 7.06 10.09
C ASP A 164 -9.22 7.12 10.49
N ASP A 165 -8.33 6.33 9.88
CA ASP A 165 -6.91 6.35 10.20
C ASP A 165 -6.17 7.44 9.43
N ILE A 166 -6.63 7.74 8.22
CA ILE A 166 -6.06 8.77 7.36
C ILE A 166 -7.13 9.44 6.53
N PHE A 167 -7.10 10.76 6.36
CA PHE A 167 -7.98 11.45 5.42
C PHE A 167 -7.41 12.81 5.01
N ILE A 168 -7.85 13.29 3.85
CA ILE A 168 -7.49 14.61 3.32
C ILE A 168 -8.74 15.47 3.22
N ARG A 169 -8.62 16.73 3.61
CA ARG A 169 -9.71 17.72 3.51
C ARG A 169 -9.15 19.05 3.02
N THR A 170 -10.00 19.78 2.30
CA THR A 170 -9.76 21.18 1.99
C THR A 170 -10.54 22.02 2.98
N GLU A 171 -9.85 22.87 3.71
CA GLU A 171 -10.45 23.85 4.60
C GLU A 171 -10.39 25.23 3.97
N LEU A 172 -11.52 25.94 4.02
CA LEU A 172 -11.60 27.35 3.66
C LEU A 172 -11.61 28.18 4.92
N ASP A 173 -10.89 29.29 4.92
CA ASP A 173 -10.98 30.28 6.00
C ASP A 173 -12.38 30.90 6.07
N ARG A 174 -13.04 31.11 4.92
CA ARG A 174 -14.39 31.67 4.79
C ARG A 174 -15.15 31.08 3.61
N THR A 175 -16.47 31.02 3.72
CA THR A 175 -17.36 30.44 2.69
C THR A 175 -18.45 31.40 2.17
N ASN A 176 -18.69 32.52 2.86
CA ASN A 176 -19.59 33.58 2.40
C ASN A 176 -18.78 34.88 2.24
N ILE A 177 -18.57 35.29 1.01
CA ILE A 177 -17.66 36.39 0.63
C ILE A 177 -18.18 37.14 -0.59
N TYR A 178 -17.66 38.34 -0.83
CA TYR A 178 -17.96 39.11 -2.03
C TYR A 178 -17.12 38.66 -3.24
N GLN A 179 -17.60 38.96 -4.44
CA GLN A 179 -16.82 38.77 -5.66
C GLN A 179 -15.52 39.59 -5.60
N GLY A 180 -14.40 38.99 -6.00
CA GLY A 180 -13.07 39.60 -5.91
C GLY A 180 -12.46 39.62 -4.51
N GLU A 181 -13.14 39.12 -3.47
CA GLU A 181 -12.59 39.07 -2.12
C GLU A 181 -11.65 37.88 -1.93
N ARG A 182 -10.56 38.09 -1.19
CA ARG A 182 -9.58 37.05 -0.89
C ARG A 182 -10.12 36.01 0.09
N ILE A 183 -9.98 34.73 -0.27
CA ILE A 183 -10.09 33.59 0.65
C ILE A 183 -8.88 32.66 0.52
N THR A 184 -8.72 31.79 1.50
CA THR A 184 -7.63 30.82 1.55
C THR A 184 -8.19 29.41 1.57
N ALA A 185 -7.80 28.59 0.59
CA ALA A 185 -8.00 27.15 0.61
C ALA A 185 -6.74 26.46 1.12
N THR A 186 -6.88 25.65 2.17
CA THR A 186 -5.77 24.88 2.74
C THR A 186 -6.09 23.40 2.65
N VAL A 187 -5.28 22.66 1.89
CA VAL A 187 -5.35 21.20 1.81
C VAL A 187 -4.56 20.62 2.97
N LYS A 188 -5.24 19.85 3.82
CA LYS A 188 -4.67 19.24 5.02
C LYS A 188 -4.85 17.73 5.00
N ILE A 189 -3.84 17.01 5.48
CA ILE A 189 -3.93 15.59 5.79
C ILE A 189 -4.00 15.39 7.29
N PHE A 190 -4.79 14.41 7.70
CA PHE A 190 -4.93 13.95 9.07
C PHE A 190 -4.57 12.46 9.10
N THR A 191 -3.68 12.05 10.00
CA THR A 191 -3.24 10.66 10.12
C THR A 191 -3.06 10.24 11.57
N ARG A 192 -3.39 8.99 11.88
CA ARG A 192 -3.15 8.33 13.18
C ARG A 192 -1.97 7.36 13.12
N ILE A 193 -1.40 7.14 11.94
CA ILE A 193 -0.37 6.14 11.63
C ILE A 193 0.87 6.80 11.04
N ASP A 194 2.01 6.12 11.12
CA ASP A 194 3.27 6.58 10.54
C ASP A 194 3.23 6.48 9.00
N LEU A 195 3.44 7.63 8.36
CA LEU A 195 3.52 7.75 6.91
C LEU A 195 4.96 7.57 6.46
N LEU A 196 5.19 6.84 5.37
CA LEU A 196 6.51 6.69 4.76
C LEU A 196 6.81 7.79 3.75
N GLY A 197 5.77 8.31 3.09
CA GLY A 197 5.89 9.35 2.09
C GLY A 197 4.56 9.65 1.39
N PHE A 198 4.64 10.60 0.47
CA PHE A 198 3.57 11.03 -0.43
C PHE A 198 4.11 10.91 -1.84
N GLU A 199 3.42 10.19 -2.70
CA GLU A 199 3.89 10.00 -4.08
C GLU A 199 3.23 11.01 -5.01
N ASP A 200 1.91 11.17 -4.96
CA ASP A 200 1.18 12.10 -5.84
C ASP A 200 0.07 12.86 -5.12
N LEU A 201 0.03 14.19 -5.27
CA LEU A 201 -1.06 15.07 -4.82
C LEU A 201 -1.84 15.57 -6.04
N ASN A 202 -3.03 14.99 -6.26
CA ASN A 202 -3.93 15.44 -7.32
C ASN A 202 -4.89 16.52 -6.79
N ILE A 203 -4.53 17.78 -7.03
CA ILE A 203 -5.31 18.94 -6.62
C ILE A 203 -5.97 19.54 -7.87
N PRO A 204 -7.30 19.42 -8.03
CA PRO A 204 -7.99 19.96 -9.19
C PRO A 204 -7.93 21.49 -9.21
N GLY A 205 -8.09 22.07 -10.41
CA GLY A 205 -8.18 23.52 -10.59
C GLY A 205 -9.39 24.14 -9.87
N TYR A 206 -9.28 25.44 -9.60
CA TYR A 206 -10.30 26.22 -8.89
C TYR A 206 -11.24 26.94 -9.86
N ASP A 207 -12.21 26.19 -10.41
CA ASP A 207 -13.15 26.73 -11.40
C ASP A 207 -13.94 27.94 -10.87
N GLY A 208 -13.84 29.08 -11.54
CA GLY A 208 -14.49 30.32 -11.14
C GLY A 208 -13.68 31.16 -10.13
N PHE A 209 -12.44 30.78 -9.83
CA PHE A 209 -11.51 31.55 -9.02
C PHE A 209 -10.26 31.91 -9.82
N TRP A 210 -9.69 33.08 -9.55
CA TRP A 210 -8.27 33.29 -9.77
C TRP A 210 -7.52 32.71 -8.57
N ALA A 211 -6.46 31.94 -8.82
CA ALA A 211 -5.76 31.19 -7.79
C ALA A 211 -4.27 31.51 -7.80
N GLN A 212 -3.72 31.69 -6.61
CA GLN A 212 -2.29 31.89 -6.39
C GLN A 212 -1.82 30.94 -5.29
N ASP A 213 -0.86 30.08 -5.64
CA ASP A 213 -0.25 29.18 -4.68
C ASP A 213 0.62 29.96 -3.67
N VAL A 214 0.60 29.47 -2.44
CA VAL A 214 1.47 29.96 -1.37
C VAL A 214 2.54 28.92 -1.13
N ASP A 215 3.80 29.35 -1.18
CA ASP A 215 4.93 28.48 -0.88
C ASP A 215 4.83 27.95 0.55
N ILE A 216 5.01 26.63 0.68
CA ILE A 216 5.08 25.92 1.96
C ILE A 216 6.37 25.11 2.00
N PRO A 217 6.90 24.77 3.20
CA PRO A 217 8.08 23.93 3.31
C PRO A 217 7.88 22.58 2.60
N ASN A 218 8.89 22.12 1.86
CA ASN A 218 8.86 20.83 1.16
C ASN A 218 8.66 19.64 2.11
N GLN A 219 9.17 19.75 3.35
CA GLN A 219 8.95 18.75 4.39
C GLN A 219 7.67 19.08 5.16
N ILE A 220 6.70 18.17 5.12
CA ILE A 220 5.45 18.31 5.85
C ILE A 220 5.71 18.25 7.36
N GLN A 221 5.35 19.33 8.04
CA GLN A 221 5.41 19.42 9.49
C GLN A 221 4.08 18.97 10.08
N PHE A 222 4.10 17.86 10.82
CA PHE A 222 2.92 17.35 11.50
C PHE A 222 2.74 18.00 12.86
N GLN A 223 1.51 18.42 13.14
CA GLN A 223 1.08 18.98 14.42
C GLN A 223 -0.02 18.09 15.00
N ASN A 224 0.02 17.85 16.32
CA ASN A 224 -1.05 17.11 16.98
C ASN A 224 -2.34 17.94 16.99
N THR A 225 -3.46 17.31 16.65
CA THR A 225 -4.78 17.92 16.66
C THR A 225 -5.84 16.89 17.07
N THR A 226 -7.03 17.36 17.40
CA THR A 226 -8.16 16.49 17.76
C THR A 226 -9.28 16.72 16.75
N VAL A 227 -9.76 15.65 16.14
CA VAL A 227 -10.90 15.67 15.22
C VAL A 227 -11.92 14.66 15.71
N ASN A 228 -13.15 15.11 15.97
CA ASN A 228 -14.24 14.27 16.48
C ASN A 228 -13.87 13.46 17.73
N GLY A 229 -13.08 14.06 18.64
CA GLY A 229 -12.64 13.42 19.89
C GLY A 229 -11.47 12.43 19.74
N ALA A 230 -10.97 12.18 18.54
CA ALA A 230 -9.78 11.36 18.32
C ALA A 230 -8.54 12.21 18.02
N ASN A 231 -7.37 11.76 18.48
CA ASN A 231 -6.10 12.44 18.24
C ASN A 231 -5.53 12.06 16.87
N TYR A 232 -5.14 13.08 16.12
CA TYR A 232 -4.52 12.99 14.80
C TYR A 232 -3.23 13.81 14.78
N ARG A 233 -2.34 13.43 13.87
CA ARG A 233 -1.31 14.31 13.34
C ARG A 233 -1.84 14.98 12.08
N MET A 234 -1.80 16.31 12.04
CA MET A 234 -2.24 17.12 10.91
C MET A 234 -1.05 17.77 10.22
N GLY A 235 -0.99 17.64 8.90
CA GLY A 235 0.02 18.27 8.06
C GLY A 235 -0.64 19.10 6.94
N VAL A 236 -0.03 20.23 6.59
CA VAL A 236 -0.47 21.06 5.45
C VAL A 236 0.21 20.55 4.18
N LEU A 237 -0.59 20.24 3.16
CA LEU A 237 -0.14 19.70 1.87
C LEU A 237 -0.07 20.77 0.77
N ARG A 238 -0.99 21.73 0.80
CA ARG A 238 -1.00 22.89 -0.10
C ARG A 238 -1.78 24.03 0.52
N LYS A 239 -1.38 25.25 0.20
CA LYS A 239 -2.12 26.45 0.56
C LYS A 239 -2.26 27.32 -0.69
N THR A 240 -3.49 27.75 -0.96
CA THR A 240 -3.82 28.52 -2.15
C THR A 240 -4.70 29.71 -1.77
N VAL A 241 -4.33 30.89 -2.24
CA VAL A 241 -5.16 32.09 -2.17
C VAL A 241 -6.10 32.11 -3.37
N LEU A 242 -7.40 32.27 -3.13
CA LEU A 242 -8.42 32.28 -4.16
C LEU A 242 -9.20 33.60 -4.14
N PHE A 243 -9.56 34.06 -5.34
CA PHE A 243 -10.36 35.25 -5.57
C PHE A 243 -11.53 34.89 -6.49
N PRO A 244 -12.79 34.88 -6.02
CA PRO A 244 -13.94 34.49 -6.84
C PRO A 244 -14.15 35.50 -7.97
N GLN A 245 -14.31 34.99 -9.18
CA GLN A 245 -14.45 35.81 -10.39
C GLN A 245 -15.91 36.07 -10.79
N ARG A 246 -16.86 35.48 -10.06
CA ARG A 246 -18.31 35.67 -10.28
C ARG A 246 -19.11 35.42 -9.00
N SER A 247 -20.27 36.04 -8.92
CA SER A 247 -21.26 35.79 -7.87
C SER A 247 -21.99 34.46 -8.06
N GLY A 248 -22.55 33.93 -6.97
CA GLY A 248 -23.30 32.68 -6.93
C GLY A 248 -22.57 31.55 -6.21
N LYS A 249 -23.13 30.33 -6.26
CA LYS A 249 -22.53 29.16 -5.60
C LYS A 249 -21.35 28.64 -6.43
N LEU A 250 -20.15 28.89 -5.95
CA LEU A 250 -18.92 28.29 -6.47
C LEU A 250 -18.56 27.05 -5.65
N THR A 251 -17.98 26.04 -6.29
CA THR A 251 -17.62 24.77 -5.64
C THR A 251 -16.18 24.43 -5.93
N ILE A 252 -15.43 24.14 -4.87
CA ILE A 252 -14.06 23.64 -4.95
C ILE A 252 -14.15 22.12 -5.02
N LYS A 253 -13.60 21.54 -6.10
CA LYS A 253 -13.50 20.09 -6.26
C LYS A 253 -12.57 19.55 -5.18
N GLY A 254 -12.88 18.38 -4.63
CA GLY A 254 -12.05 17.78 -3.60
C GLY A 254 -10.75 17.24 -4.17
N VAL A 255 -9.81 17.05 -3.25
CA VAL A 255 -8.44 16.67 -3.54
C VAL A 255 -8.30 15.17 -3.50
N GLY A 256 -7.33 14.66 -4.26
CA GLY A 256 -6.81 13.32 -4.04
C GLY A 256 -5.32 13.24 -3.77
N ALA A 257 -4.92 12.15 -3.15
CA ALA A 257 -3.52 11.85 -2.92
C ALA A 257 -3.27 10.35 -2.81
N ASP A 258 -2.07 9.96 -3.22
CA ASP A 258 -1.52 8.62 -3.07
C ASP A 258 -0.56 8.60 -1.89
N VAL A 259 -0.97 7.91 -0.82
CA VAL A 259 -0.21 7.86 0.44
C VAL A 259 0.31 6.46 0.69
N VAL A 260 1.62 6.36 0.93
CA VAL A 260 2.29 5.10 1.26
C VAL A 260 2.50 5.01 2.76
N VAL A 261 2.01 3.93 3.35
CA VAL A 261 2.13 3.67 4.78
C VAL A 261 2.85 2.37 5.07
N ARG A 262 3.55 2.33 6.22
CA ARG A 262 4.14 1.09 6.72
C ARG A 262 3.14 0.40 7.63
N GLN A 263 2.66 -0.77 7.24
CA GLN A 263 1.88 -1.62 8.15
C GLN A 263 2.80 -2.68 8.77
N ARG A 264 2.80 -2.78 10.11
CA ARG A 264 3.45 -3.90 10.79
C ARG A 264 2.53 -5.11 10.70
N VAL A 265 3.01 -6.19 10.10
CA VAL A 265 2.34 -7.49 10.15
C VAL A 265 2.94 -8.28 11.31
N PRO A 266 2.15 -8.76 12.27
CA PRO A 266 2.65 -9.74 13.22
C PRO A 266 2.94 -11.05 12.49
N GLY A 267 4.08 -11.66 12.82
CA GLY A 267 4.42 -13.03 12.44
C GLY A 267 3.59 -14.06 13.20
#